data_AF-A0A3M5EV03-F1
#
_entry.id   AF-A0A3M5EV03-F1
#
_cell.length_a   1.000
_cell.length_b   1.000
_cell.length_c   1.000
_cell.angle_alpha   90.00
_cell.angle_beta   90.00
_cell.angle_gamma   90.00
#
_symmetry.space_group_name_H-M   'P 1'
#
loop_
_entity.id
_entity.type
_entity.pdbx_description
1 polymer ?
#
loop_
_entity_poly.entity_id
_entity_poly.type
_entity_poly.pdbx_seq_one_letter_code
_entity_poly.pdbx_strand_id
1 'polypeptide(L)'
;MVVAGLIIGNHGRHYAMSDETRRYVDKFWELIDEILNALLFALIGLELLLLPFSWLHVAAAFALGGAVLVSRLLTVGPAILVLRRFRGANRQVPAGTIRILVWGGLRGGVSVALALSLPLGPERDLILSLTYIVVLVSILLQGLSIGPLVRRIYAGQPLEKSEGAH
;
A
#
# COMPACT_ATOMS: atom_id res chain seq x y z
N MET A 1 -6.27 8.94 17.44
CA MET A 1 -5.21 9.80 16.84
C MET A 1 -5.46 10.11 15.37
N VAL A 2 -5.64 9.13 14.46
CA VAL A 2 -5.91 9.42 13.03
C VAL A 2 -7.18 10.25 12.79
N VAL A 3 -8.30 9.93 13.46
CA VAL A 3 -9.56 10.69 13.34
C VAL A 3 -9.40 12.16 13.73
N ALA A 4 -8.68 12.42 14.83
CA ALA A 4 -8.37 13.78 15.26
C ALA A 4 -7.48 14.51 14.25
N GLY A 5 -6.47 13.84 13.68
CA GLY A 5 -5.64 14.37 12.60
C GLY A 5 -6.44 14.68 11.32
N LEU A 6 -7.42 13.84 10.98
CA LEU A 6 -8.32 14.05 9.85
C LEU A 6 -9.26 15.24 10.07
N ILE A 7 -9.78 15.39 11.29
CA ILE A 7 -10.62 16.54 11.69
C ILE A 7 -9.80 17.83 11.69
N ILE A 8 -8.62 17.84 12.30
CA ILE A 8 -7.74 19.02 12.36
C ILE A 8 -7.24 19.39 10.95
N GLY A 9 -6.82 18.40 10.17
CA GLY A 9 -6.34 18.59 8.80
C GLY A 9 -7.43 19.01 7.79
N ASN A 10 -8.71 18.69 8.05
CA ASN A 10 -9.81 19.14 7.21
C ASN A 10 -10.40 20.47 7.69
N HIS A 11 -10.68 20.59 8.99
CA HIS A 11 -11.30 21.77 9.59
C HIS A 11 -10.32 22.94 9.73
N GLY A 12 -9.09 22.68 10.20
CA GLY A 12 -8.04 23.69 10.31
C GLY A 12 -7.61 24.25 8.96
N ARG A 13 -7.63 23.44 7.89
CA ARG A 13 -7.31 23.91 6.53
C ARG A 13 -8.43 24.73 5.87
N HIS A 14 -9.68 24.54 6.26
CA HIS A 14 -10.81 25.26 5.65
C HIS A 14 -11.12 26.60 6.36
N TYR A 15 -10.82 26.71 7.66
CA TYR A 15 -11.22 27.88 8.47
C TYR A 15 -10.06 28.70 9.03
N ALA A 16 -8.83 28.18 9.08
CA ALA A 16 -7.73 28.81 9.82
C ALA A 16 -6.44 29.06 8.99
N MET A 17 -6.40 28.73 7.70
CA MET A 17 -5.19 28.84 6.87
C MET A 17 -5.42 29.57 5.56
N SER A 18 -4.47 30.42 5.17
CA SER A 18 -4.37 30.95 3.81
C SER A 18 -3.82 29.90 2.84
N ASP A 19 -4.00 30.11 1.54
CA ASP A 19 -3.51 29.20 0.48
C ASP A 19 -1.98 29.02 0.47
N GLU A 20 -1.25 30.03 0.94
CA GLU A 20 0.20 29.93 1.14
C GLU A 20 0.55 29.03 2.32
N THR A 21 -0.03 29.27 3.50
CA THR A 21 0.23 28.46 4.70
C THR A 21 -0.13 27.00 4.47
N ARG A 22 -1.26 26.74 3.80
CA ARG A 22 -1.67 25.40 3.42
C ARG A 22 -0.63 24.70 2.55
N ARG A 23 -0.09 25.38 1.53
CA ARG A 23 0.96 24.82 0.66
C ARG A 23 2.25 24.54 1.42
N TYR A 24 2.66 25.42 2.34
CA TYR A 24 3.84 25.18 3.17
C TYR A 24 3.68 23.97 4.08
N VAL A 25 2.52 23.83 4.73
CA VAL A 25 2.23 22.68 5.61
C VAL A 25 2.15 21.39 4.80
N ASP A 26 1.50 21.40 3.65
CA ASP A 26 1.42 20.23 2.76
C ASP A 26 2.83 19.80 2.33
N LYS A 27 3.66 20.73 1.85
CA LYS A 27 5.05 20.44 1.47
C LYS A 27 5.90 19.97 2.64
N PHE A 28 5.73 20.56 3.82
CA PHE A 28 6.44 20.13 5.01
C PHE A 28 6.15 18.66 5.34
N TRP A 29 4.86 18.28 5.35
CA TRP A 29 4.47 16.89 5.60
C TRP A 29 4.91 15.94 4.49
N GLU A 30 4.87 16.37 3.22
CA GLU A 30 5.37 15.61 2.08
C GLU A 30 6.87 15.33 2.22
N LEU A 31 7.67 16.33 2.59
CA LEU A 31 9.11 16.15 2.84
C LEU A 31 9.38 15.20 4.00
N ILE A 32 8.62 15.31 5.10
CA ILE A 32 8.75 14.40 6.23
C ILE A 32 8.38 12.97 5.81
N ASP A 33 7.31 12.78 5.03
CA ASP A 33 6.91 11.48 4.49
C ASP A 33 8.02 10.89 3.60
N GLU A 34 8.57 11.67 2.68
CA GLU A 34 9.67 11.26 1.80
C GLU A 34 10.92 10.83 2.58
N ILE A 35 11.34 11.62 3.57
CA ILE A 35 12.51 11.32 4.40
C ILE A 35 12.27 10.05 5.22
N LEU A 36 11.12 9.93 5.88
CA LEU A 36 10.78 8.76 6.69
C LEU A 36 10.68 7.49 5.85
N ASN A 37 10.13 7.59 4.64
CA ASN A 37 9.99 6.47 3.73
C ASN A 37 11.35 6.04 3.16
N ALA A 38 12.23 6.99 2.80
CA ALA A 38 13.60 6.71 2.40
C ALA A 38 14.39 6.02 3.52
N LEU A 39 14.26 6.51 4.76
CA LEU A 39 14.89 5.90 5.93
C LEU A 39 14.35 4.49 6.19
N LEU A 40 13.03 4.29 6.10
CA LEU A 40 12.40 2.98 6.24
C LEU A 40 12.96 1.98 5.23
N PHE A 41 13.06 2.36 3.94
CA PHE A 41 13.62 1.48 2.92
C PHE A 41 15.11 1.22 3.13
N ALA A 42 15.88 2.22 3.57
CA ALA A 42 17.30 2.04 3.88
C ALA A 42 17.49 1.03 5.03
N LEU A 43 16.70 1.16 6.10
CA LEU A 43 16.73 0.24 7.25
C LEU A 43 16.29 -1.17 6.86
N ILE A 44 15.22 -1.31 6.08
CA ILE A 44 14.78 -2.61 5.54
C ILE A 44 15.87 -3.25 4.66
N GLY A 45 16.55 -2.45 3.84
CA GLY A 45 17.65 -2.90 2.99
C GLY A 45 18.89 -3.32 3.78
N LEU A 46 19.22 -2.62 4.87
CA LEU A 46 20.33 -2.98 5.76
C LEU A 46 20.04 -4.29 6.51
N GLU A 47 18.83 -4.46 7.02
CA GLU A 47 18.39 -5.70 7.69
C GLU A 47 18.47 -6.91 6.74
N LEU A 48 18.16 -6.70 5.46
CA LEU A 48 18.27 -7.75 4.42
C LEU A 48 19.69 -8.32 4.30
N LEU A 49 20.72 -7.49 4.50
CA LEU A 49 22.11 -7.93 4.42
C LEU A 49 22.53 -8.82 5.61
N LEU A 50 21.83 -8.69 6.74
CA LEU A 50 22.09 -9.46 7.96
C LEU A 50 21.32 -10.78 8.00
N LEU A 51 20.32 -10.96 7.13
CA LEU A 51 19.51 -12.17 7.08
C LEU A 51 20.30 -13.34 6.47
N PRO A 52 20.32 -14.52 7.13
CA PRO A 52 20.93 -15.71 6.55
C PRO A 52 20.08 -16.21 5.38
N PHE A 53 20.58 -16.02 4.15
CA PHE A 53 19.93 -16.53 2.96
C PHE A 53 20.07 -18.05 2.87
N SER A 54 18.95 -18.75 3.00
CA SER A 54 18.81 -20.16 2.65
C SER A 54 17.71 -20.31 1.62
N TRP A 55 17.83 -21.31 0.76
CA TRP A 55 16.79 -21.66 -0.22
C TRP A 55 15.43 -21.92 0.43
N LEU A 56 15.43 -22.41 1.67
CA LEU A 56 14.20 -22.57 2.45
C LEU A 56 13.54 -21.22 2.77
N HIS A 57 14.32 -20.21 3.15
CA HIS A 57 13.81 -18.86 3.44
C HIS A 57 13.21 -18.21 2.20
N VAL A 58 13.85 -18.39 1.04
CA VAL A 58 13.34 -17.89 -0.25
C VAL A 58 12.04 -18.60 -0.63
N ALA A 59 11.98 -19.93 -0.51
CA ALA A 59 10.75 -20.68 -0.77
C ALA A 59 9.61 -20.25 0.17
N ALA A 60 9.89 -20.10 1.46
CA ALA A 60 8.92 -19.61 2.45
C ALA A 60 8.45 -18.19 2.10
N ALA A 61 9.34 -17.31 1.64
CA ALA A 61 9.03 -15.96 1.21
C ALA A 61 8.02 -15.92 0.06
N PHE A 62 8.25 -16.73 -0.98
CA PHE A 62 7.34 -16.83 -2.11
C PHE A 62 6.01 -17.49 -1.72
N ALA A 63 6.03 -18.54 -0.91
CA ALA A 63 4.82 -19.20 -0.43
C ALA A 63 3.93 -18.26 0.40
N LEU A 64 4.53 -17.52 1.34
CA LEU A 64 3.82 -16.55 2.17
C LEU A 64 3.35 -15.34 1.37
N GLY A 65 4.18 -14.82 0.46
CA GLY A 65 3.79 -13.74 -0.46
C GLY A 65 2.60 -14.14 -1.33
N GLY A 66 2.61 -15.36 -1.86
CA GLY A 66 1.49 -15.95 -2.61
C GLY A 66 0.24 -16.11 -1.75
N ALA A 67 0.37 -16.66 -0.55
CA ALA A 67 -0.74 -16.83 0.40
C ALA A 67 -1.40 -15.49 0.76
N VAL A 68 -0.59 -14.44 0.99
CA VAL A 68 -1.09 -13.08 1.24
C VAL A 68 -1.84 -12.52 0.05
N LEU A 69 -1.33 -12.73 -1.16
CA LEU A 69 -2.00 -12.27 -2.39
C LEU A 69 -3.34 -12.98 -2.61
N VAL A 70 -3.39 -14.29 -2.37
CA VAL A 70 -4.63 -15.09 -2.45
C VAL A 70 -5.63 -14.64 -1.39
N SER A 71 -5.21 -14.52 -0.13
CA SER A 71 -6.04 -14.00 0.97
C SER A 71 -6.67 -12.65 0.62
N ARG A 72 -5.88 -11.77 -0.02
CA ARG A 72 -6.36 -10.48 -0.46
C ARG A 72 -7.36 -10.58 -1.60
N LEU A 73 -7.11 -11.41 -2.61
CA LEU A 73 -8.07 -11.64 -3.70
C LEU A 73 -9.41 -12.16 -3.16
N LEU A 74 -9.36 -13.07 -2.18
CA LEU A 74 -10.54 -13.61 -1.51
C LEU A 74 -11.27 -12.58 -0.64
N THR A 75 -10.60 -11.53 -0.17
CA THR A 75 -11.23 -10.46 0.62
C THR A 75 -11.78 -9.35 -0.28
N VAL A 76 -10.96 -8.86 -1.21
CA VAL A 76 -11.27 -7.71 -2.09
C VAL A 76 -12.25 -8.11 -3.20
N GLY A 77 -12.10 -9.31 -3.77
CA GLY A 77 -12.94 -9.80 -4.86
C GLY A 77 -14.43 -9.81 -4.50
N PRO A 78 -14.83 -10.52 -3.44
CA PRO A 78 -16.22 -10.54 -2.97
C PRO A 78 -16.72 -9.15 -2.58
N ALA A 79 -15.91 -8.34 -1.87
CA ALA A 79 -16.31 -6.99 -1.48
C ALA A 79 -16.66 -6.12 -2.70
N ILE A 80 -15.86 -6.18 -3.77
CA ILE A 80 -16.14 -5.45 -5.01
C ILE A 80 -17.33 -6.07 -5.76
N LEU A 81 -17.47 -7.40 -5.81
CA LEU A 81 -18.62 -8.06 -6.44
C LEU A 81 -19.95 -7.68 -5.77
N VAL A 82 -19.97 -7.69 -4.44
CA VAL A 82 -21.10 -7.23 -3.63
C VAL A 82 -21.39 -5.76 -3.91
N LEU A 83 -20.36 -4.90 -3.91
CA LEU A 83 -20.52 -3.48 -4.22
C LEU A 83 -21.10 -3.24 -5.63
N ARG A 84 -20.67 -4.01 -6.63
CA ARG A 84 -21.23 -3.96 -8.00
C ARG A 84 -22.70 -4.41 -8.01
N ARG A 85 -23.07 -5.39 -7.19
CA ARG A 85 -24.44 -5.89 -7.09
C ARG A 85 -25.39 -4.89 -6.41
N PHE A 86 -24.91 -4.13 -5.43
CA PHE A 86 -25.69 -3.13 -4.68
C PHE A 86 -25.77 -1.76 -5.38
N ARG A 87 -24.74 -1.32 -6.12
CA ARG A 87 -24.73 0.02 -6.75
C ARG A 87 -25.45 0.13 -8.09
N GLY A 88 -25.98 -0.97 -8.64
CA GLY A 88 -26.67 -0.98 -9.94
C GLY A 88 -25.76 -0.63 -11.13
N ALA A 89 -26.20 -0.95 -12.34
CA ALA A 89 -25.41 -0.86 -13.57
C ALA A 89 -24.90 0.56 -13.96
N ASN A 90 -25.23 1.59 -13.18
CA ASN A 90 -25.02 3.00 -13.53
C ASN A 90 -23.62 3.57 -13.15
N ARG A 91 -22.80 2.81 -12.43
CA ARG A 91 -21.39 3.15 -12.16
C ARG A 91 -20.55 1.91 -12.40
N GLN A 92 -20.26 1.65 -13.67
CA GLN A 92 -19.44 0.52 -14.06
C GLN A 92 -18.03 0.70 -13.47
N VAL A 93 -17.71 -0.08 -12.46
CA VAL A 93 -16.34 -0.19 -11.95
C VAL A 93 -15.46 -0.65 -13.13
N PRO A 94 -14.44 0.13 -13.55
CA PRO A 94 -13.62 -0.20 -14.70
C PRO A 94 -13.06 -1.62 -14.62
N ALA A 95 -13.06 -2.31 -15.76
CA ALA A 95 -12.45 -3.63 -15.89
C ALA A 95 -10.93 -3.52 -15.64
N GLY A 96 -10.52 -3.75 -14.40
CA GLY A 96 -9.15 -3.51 -13.95
C GLY A 96 -9.05 -3.11 -12.48
N THR A 97 -10.12 -2.52 -11.91
CA THR A 97 -10.10 -2.04 -10.52
C THR A 97 -9.78 -3.15 -9.52
N ILE A 98 -10.38 -4.34 -9.65
CA ILE A 98 -10.08 -5.48 -8.74
C ILE A 98 -8.59 -5.83 -8.81
N ARG A 99 -8.02 -5.88 -10.03
CA ARG A 99 -6.63 -6.27 -10.24
C ARG A 99 -5.67 -5.23 -9.67
N ILE A 100 -5.94 -3.95 -9.90
CA ILE A 100 -5.15 -2.84 -9.34
C ILE A 100 -5.29 -2.82 -7.81
N LEU A 101 -6.50 -3.00 -7.28
CA LEU A 101 -6.72 -2.97 -5.83
C LEU A 101 -6.04 -4.14 -5.13
N VAL A 102 -6.03 -5.34 -5.73
CA VAL A 102 -5.36 -6.52 -5.17
C VAL A 102 -3.85 -6.43 -5.30
N TRP A 103 -3.33 -5.89 -6.41
CA TRP A 103 -1.88 -5.78 -6.64
C TRP A 103 -1.24 -4.55 -5.99
N GLY A 104 -2.02 -3.48 -5.77
CA GLY A 104 -1.52 -2.16 -5.39
C GLY A 104 -1.41 -1.88 -3.90
N GLY A 105 -2.00 -2.68 -3.00
CA GLY A 105 -1.73 -2.52 -1.57
C GLY A 105 -0.50 -3.29 -1.16
N LEU A 106 0.60 -2.61 -1.34
CA LEU A 106 1.89 -2.97 -0.81
C LEU A 106 1.79 -3.07 0.71
N ARG A 107 2.44 -4.08 1.30
CA ARG A 107 2.63 -4.13 2.75
C ARG A 107 3.75 -3.17 3.11
N GLY A 108 3.45 -2.17 3.93
CA GLY A 108 4.40 -1.13 4.33
C GLY A 108 4.94 -1.31 5.75
N GLY A 109 5.65 -0.27 6.22
CA GLY A 109 6.27 -0.22 7.55
C GLY A 109 5.31 -0.42 8.73
N VAL A 110 4.01 -0.13 8.56
CA VAL A 110 3.00 -0.35 9.62
C VAL A 110 2.90 -1.83 10.02
N SER A 111 3.07 -2.76 9.08
CA SER A 111 3.05 -4.20 9.40
C SER A 111 4.24 -4.58 10.29
N VAL A 112 5.41 -4.04 10.00
CA VAL A 112 6.63 -4.24 10.80
C VAL A 112 6.47 -3.61 12.18
N ALA A 113 5.91 -2.39 12.26
CA ALA A 113 5.65 -1.72 13.53
C ALA A 113 4.71 -2.53 14.44
N LEU A 114 3.65 -3.13 13.87
CA LEU A 114 2.76 -4.04 14.60
C LEU A 114 3.50 -5.29 15.09
N ALA A 115 4.33 -5.90 14.26
CA ALA A 115 5.14 -7.05 14.67
C ALA A 115 6.12 -6.69 15.80
N LEU A 116 6.72 -5.49 15.77
CA LEU A 116 7.62 -4.99 16.81
C LEU A 116 6.90 -4.72 18.15
N SER A 117 5.59 -4.43 18.10
CA SER A 117 4.77 -4.19 19.29
C SER A 117 4.41 -5.44 20.09
N LEU A 118 4.73 -6.64 19.58
CA LEU A 118 4.51 -7.88 20.32
C LEU A 118 5.43 -7.98 21.56
N PRO A 119 4.95 -8.62 22.64
CA PRO A 119 5.77 -8.90 23.82
C PRO A 119 6.97 -9.78 23.46
N LEU A 120 8.07 -9.61 24.20
CA LEU A 120 9.31 -10.37 23.97
C LEU A 120 9.09 -11.86 24.20
N GLY A 121 9.50 -12.69 23.24
CA GLY A 121 9.38 -14.14 23.28
C GLY A 121 9.79 -14.78 21.94
N PRO A 122 10.02 -16.10 21.90
CA PRO A 122 10.44 -16.81 20.68
C PRO A 122 9.41 -16.69 19.53
N GLU A 123 8.13 -16.54 19.88
CA GLU A 123 7.03 -16.26 18.95
C GLU A 123 7.23 -14.94 18.19
N ARG A 124 7.74 -13.91 18.88
CA ARG A 124 7.93 -12.57 18.34
C ARG A 124 8.99 -12.57 17.25
N ASP A 125 10.10 -13.24 17.48
CA ASP A 125 11.21 -13.28 16.52
C ASP A 125 10.78 -14.01 15.25
N LEU A 126 10.03 -15.11 15.38
CA LEU A 126 9.42 -15.81 14.24
C LEU A 126 8.45 -14.90 13.47
N ILE A 127 7.49 -14.25 14.15
CA ILE A 127 6.50 -13.36 13.52
C ILE A 127 7.18 -12.16 12.86
N LEU A 128 8.21 -11.59 13.50
CA LEU A 128 9.01 -10.51 12.94
C LEU A 128 9.69 -10.97 11.65
N SER A 129 10.42 -12.08 11.67
CA SER A 129 11.09 -12.60 10.48
C SER A 129 10.10 -12.85 9.33
N LEU A 130 8.95 -13.47 9.60
CA LEU A 130 7.92 -13.69 8.58
C LEU A 130 7.34 -12.38 8.04
N THR A 131 7.09 -11.41 8.93
CA THR A 131 6.54 -10.11 8.55
C THR A 131 7.53 -9.34 7.68
N TYR A 132 8.80 -9.33 8.04
CA TYR A 132 9.87 -8.74 7.24
C TYR A 132 9.96 -9.37 5.86
N ILE A 133 10.00 -10.70 5.79
CA ILE A 133 10.07 -11.43 4.52
C ILE A 133 8.87 -11.07 3.62
N VAL A 134 7.65 -11.06 4.17
CA VAL A 134 6.44 -10.73 3.41
C VAL A 134 6.45 -9.27 2.92
N VAL A 135 6.86 -8.34 3.78
CA VAL A 135 6.97 -6.91 3.45
C VAL A 135 8.00 -6.70 2.35
N LEU A 136 9.18 -7.32 2.46
CA LEU A 136 10.23 -7.30 1.45
C LEU A 136 9.75 -7.81 0.10
N VAL A 137 9.14 -9.00 0.06
CA VAL A 137 8.59 -9.59 -1.18
C VAL A 137 7.51 -8.69 -1.78
N SER A 138 6.63 -8.12 -0.95
CA SER A 138 5.59 -7.19 -1.41
C SER A 138 6.20 -5.94 -2.03
N ILE A 139 7.14 -5.27 -1.36
CA ILE A 139 7.80 -4.07 -1.89
C ILE A 139 8.57 -4.37 -3.18
N LEU A 140 9.39 -5.43 -3.19
CA LEU A 140 10.24 -5.75 -4.34
C LEU A 140 9.43 -6.25 -5.54
N LEU A 141 8.55 -7.23 -5.34
CA LEU A 141 7.78 -7.83 -6.44
C LEU A 141 6.58 -6.96 -6.82
N GLN A 142 5.73 -6.60 -5.87
CA GLN A 142 4.51 -5.84 -6.18
C GLN A 142 4.84 -4.37 -6.46
N GLY A 143 5.80 -3.77 -5.75
CA GLY A 143 6.20 -2.37 -5.98
C GLY A 143 6.83 -2.16 -7.36
N LEU A 144 7.69 -3.08 -7.83
CA LEU A 144 8.25 -2.98 -9.17
C LEU A 144 7.25 -3.36 -10.28
N SER A 145 6.31 -4.27 -10.00
CA SER A 145 5.35 -4.76 -11.00
C SER A 145 4.07 -3.92 -11.12
N ILE A 146 3.74 -3.06 -10.16
CA ILE A 146 2.50 -2.26 -10.20
C ILE A 146 2.51 -1.25 -11.35
N GLY A 147 3.64 -0.58 -11.62
CA GLY A 147 3.79 0.37 -12.73
C GLY A 147 3.47 -0.24 -14.10
N PRO A 148 4.15 -1.33 -14.52
CA PRO A 148 3.84 -1.99 -15.79
C PRO A 148 2.44 -2.62 -15.80
N LEU A 149 1.91 -3.10 -14.67
CA LEU A 149 0.56 -3.63 -14.58
C LEU A 149 -0.49 -2.55 -14.85
N VAL A 150 -0.38 -1.39 -14.20
CA VAL A 150 -1.26 -0.24 -14.40
C VAL A 150 -1.20 0.21 -15.86
N ARG A 151 0.01 0.35 -16.42
CA ARG A 151 0.17 0.72 -17.84
C ARG A 151 -0.51 -0.28 -18.78
N ARG A 152 -0.41 -1.58 -18.53
CA ARG A 152 -1.09 -2.61 -19.35
C ARG A 152 -2.61 -2.57 -19.24
N ILE A 153 -3.15 -2.32 -18.05
CA ILE A 153 -4.61 -2.26 -17.84
C ILE A 153 -5.21 -1.02 -18.51
N TYR A 154 -4.52 0.12 -18.44
CA TYR A 154 -5.01 1.37 -19.02
C TYR A 154 -4.61 1.60 -20.48
N ALA A 155 -3.58 0.93 -21.01
CA ALA A 155 -3.20 1.02 -22.42
C ALA A 155 -4.31 0.54 -23.39
N GLY A 156 -5.29 -0.22 -22.91
CA GLY A 156 -6.46 -0.66 -23.67
C GLY A 156 -7.71 0.21 -23.52
N GLN A 157 -7.68 1.27 -22.70
CA GLN A 157 -8.80 2.20 -22.58
C GLN A 157 -8.52 3.41 -23.49
N PRO A 158 -9.35 3.68 -24.51
CA PRO A 158 -9.27 4.94 -25.24
C PRO A 158 -9.35 6.05 -24.19
N LEU A 159 -8.41 7.00 -24.24
CA LEU A 159 -8.56 8.25 -23.51
C LEU A 159 -9.88 8.84 -24.01
N GLU A 160 -10.93 8.73 -23.21
CA GLU A 160 -12.16 9.48 -23.43
C GLU A 160 -11.71 10.94 -23.38
N LYS A 161 -11.56 11.53 -24.57
CA LYS A 161 -11.29 12.95 -24.76
C LYS A 161 -12.25 13.65 -23.82
N SER A 162 -11.73 14.51 -22.96
CA SER A 162 -12.55 15.49 -22.27
C SER A 162 -13.18 16.40 -23.34
N GLU A 163 -14.30 15.97 -23.90
CA GLU A 163 -15.18 16.83 -24.67
C GLU A 163 -15.84 17.80 -23.68
N GLY A 164 -15.55 19.08 -23.88
CA GLY A 164 -16.47 20.16 -23.55
C GLY A 164 -16.55 20.55 -22.07
N ALA A 165 -15.74 21.53 -21.68
CA ALA A 165 -16.24 22.63 -20.86
C ALA A 165 -15.73 23.93 -21.48
N HIS A 166 -16.57 24.46 -22.38
CA HIS A 166 -16.64 25.90 -22.65
C HIS A 166 -17.06 26.64 -21.37
#